data_AF-A0A953SAY4-F1
#
_entry.id   AF-A0A953SAY4-F1
#
_cell.length_a   1.000
_cell.length_b   1.000
_cell.length_c   1.000
_cell.angle_alpha   90.00
_cell.angle_beta   90.00
_cell.angle_gamma   90.00
#
_symmetry.space_group_name_H-M   'P 1'
#
loop_
_entity.id
_entity.type
_entity.pdbx_description
1 polymer ?
#
loop_
_entity_poly.entity_id
_entity_poly.type
_entity_poly.pdbx_seq_one_letter_code
_entity_poly.pdbx_strand_id
1 'polypeptide(L)'
;MKSPAPIAIALAALLAIVPRIQSAPQGDPQDTQPDASRATPDAGSKTVQDKGTIRVPLPKGKKLVLSDGTFQLVREYSVAGDRVRYWSIERSDWEEIPTNLVDWDATHRAEAEQAAQDAELKAKIHASDVAERTKDIDVDRSLEIKPGLFLPDGVGFYALDNKLVFEMKQSQANSKLSKGREAERILSGIPMIPRKQTLEIPGAHAARRISTAEPEFFMRPADEREPRFRLLRAQVKDGHRVLDNISIHFTGERTDQATDIDFQTWTPARGVFRYTVNQRLEPGEYAFVEMTKEGINGYVWDFGIDPPGTKTQK
;
A
#
# COMPACT_ATOMS: atom_id res chain seq x y z
N MET A 1 34.43 -16.15 45.18
CA MET A 1 33.26 -17.07 45.24
C MET A 1 32.41 -16.86 44.00
N LYS A 2 32.24 -17.94 43.22
CA LYS A 2 31.15 -18.28 42.29
C LYS A 2 30.78 -17.29 41.16
N SER A 3 31.23 -17.67 39.97
CA SER A 3 30.51 -17.53 38.69
C SER A 3 29.16 -18.25 38.72
N PRO A 4 28.27 -17.95 37.75
CA PRO A 4 27.76 -19.07 36.94
C PRO A 4 27.73 -18.80 35.43
N ALA A 5 27.85 -19.91 34.70
CA ALA A 5 27.88 -20.07 33.24
C ALA A 5 26.46 -20.06 32.61
N PRO A 6 26.33 -19.90 31.27
CA PRO A 6 25.06 -19.94 30.56
C PRO A 6 24.60 -21.37 30.22
N ILE A 7 23.30 -21.62 30.27
CA ILE A 7 22.64 -22.86 29.85
C ILE A 7 22.26 -22.76 28.36
N ALA A 8 22.78 -23.70 27.57
CA ALA A 8 22.33 -24.01 26.23
C ALA A 8 21.14 -24.99 26.30
N ILE A 9 20.11 -24.76 25.48
CA ILE A 9 19.09 -25.77 25.15
C ILE A 9 18.97 -25.83 23.62
N ALA A 10 19.26 -27.01 23.07
CA ALA A 10 18.94 -27.43 21.72
C ALA A 10 17.98 -28.62 21.82
N LEU A 11 16.90 -28.63 21.03
CA LEU A 11 16.13 -29.82 20.63
C LEU A 11 15.16 -29.34 19.52
N ALA A 12 15.40 -29.61 18.24
CA ALA A 12 15.22 -30.87 17.49
C ALA A 12 13.74 -31.19 17.18
N ALA A 13 13.55 -31.49 15.88
CA ALA A 13 12.33 -31.64 15.11
C ALA A 13 11.44 -32.84 15.51
N LEU A 14 10.17 -32.82 15.10
CA LEU A 14 9.43 -34.04 14.79
C LEU A 14 8.43 -33.88 13.63
N LEU A 15 8.27 -34.99 12.92
CA LEU A 15 7.72 -35.24 11.59
C LEU A 15 6.18 -35.12 11.44
N ALA A 16 5.81 -35.02 10.15
CA ALA A 16 4.52 -35.12 9.48
C ALA A 16 3.62 -36.33 9.82
N ILE A 17 2.32 -36.25 9.46
CA ILE A 17 1.49 -37.28 8.78
C ILE A 17 0.21 -36.61 8.20
N VAL A 18 -0.23 -37.08 7.04
CA VAL A 18 -1.26 -36.54 6.11
C VAL A 18 -2.63 -37.30 6.26
N PRO A 19 -3.65 -37.18 5.38
CA PRO A 19 -5.05 -36.82 5.71
C PRO A 19 -6.06 -37.98 5.55
N ARG A 20 -7.38 -37.76 5.76
CA ARG A 20 -8.51 -38.48 5.09
C ARG A 20 -9.88 -37.86 5.43
N ILE A 21 -10.60 -37.30 4.45
CA ILE A 21 -11.71 -37.85 3.62
C ILE A 21 -13.10 -37.82 4.29
N GLN A 22 -14.02 -37.18 3.55
CA GLN A 22 -15.46 -36.99 3.74
C GLN A 22 -16.28 -38.29 3.75
N SER A 23 -17.45 -38.23 4.39
CA SER A 23 -18.69 -38.88 3.91
C SER A 23 -19.92 -38.41 4.69
N ALA A 24 -20.89 -37.83 3.99
CA ALA A 24 -22.35 -37.95 4.24
C ALA A 24 -22.87 -39.08 3.29
N PRO A 25 -24.12 -39.64 3.36
CA PRO A 25 -25.38 -38.88 3.32
C PRO A 25 -26.67 -39.55 3.93
N GLN A 26 -27.80 -38.81 3.81
CA GLN A 26 -29.19 -39.22 3.51
C GLN A 26 -30.18 -39.77 4.58
N GLY A 27 -31.39 -39.15 4.61
CA GLY A 27 -32.68 -39.82 4.92
C GLY A 27 -33.82 -38.95 5.49
N ASP A 28 -34.66 -38.35 4.64
CA ASP A 28 -36.07 -37.88 4.86
C ASP A 28 -37.05 -39.10 4.91
N PRO A 29 -38.44 -39.05 4.92
CA PRO A 29 -39.42 -37.95 4.71
C PRO A 29 -40.77 -38.03 5.52
N GLN A 30 -41.69 -37.05 5.31
CA GLN A 30 -43.15 -37.21 5.01
C GLN A 30 -43.92 -35.89 5.29
N ASP A 31 -44.42 -35.20 4.27
CA ASP A 31 -45.71 -35.36 3.53
C ASP A 31 -46.91 -34.68 4.22
N THR A 32 -47.44 -33.62 3.61
CA THR A 32 -48.80 -33.60 3.02
C THR A 32 -49.15 -32.27 2.35
N GLN A 33 -49.65 -32.38 1.12
CA GLN A 33 -50.37 -31.39 0.30
C GLN A 33 -51.66 -32.10 -0.16
N PRO A 34 -52.82 -31.44 -0.25
CA PRO A 34 -53.33 -30.88 -1.52
C PRO A 34 -54.02 -29.51 -1.29
N ASP A 35 -54.35 -28.66 -2.27
CA ASP A 35 -54.88 -28.93 -3.59
C ASP A 35 -54.76 -27.66 -4.48
N ALA A 36 -54.74 -27.85 -5.80
CA ALA A 36 -54.57 -26.81 -6.79
C ALA A 36 -55.85 -26.64 -7.63
N SER A 37 -56.20 -25.39 -8.00
CA SER A 37 -56.77 -25.07 -9.32
C SER A 37 -56.75 -23.57 -9.69
N ARG A 38 -55.91 -23.30 -10.70
CA ARG A 38 -56.03 -22.39 -11.88
C ARG A 38 -55.97 -20.83 -11.81
N ALA A 39 -54.80 -20.34 -12.29
CA ALA A 39 -54.51 -19.34 -13.36
C ALA A 39 -54.89 -17.83 -13.16
N THR A 40 -53.96 -16.94 -12.73
CA THR A 40 -52.97 -16.02 -13.42
C THR A 40 -53.51 -14.68 -13.96
N PRO A 41 -52.69 -13.59 -14.12
CA PRO A 41 -51.47 -13.10 -13.40
C PRO A 41 -51.47 -11.55 -13.12
N ASP A 42 -50.56 -11.00 -12.29
CA ASP A 42 -49.43 -10.15 -12.75
C ASP A 42 -48.47 -9.57 -11.66
N ALA A 43 -47.19 -9.53 -12.05
CA ALA A 43 -46.03 -8.69 -11.67
C ALA A 43 -45.54 -8.45 -10.21
N GLY A 44 -44.29 -8.90 -9.92
CA GLY A 44 -43.21 -7.95 -9.53
C GLY A 44 -42.57 -7.97 -8.12
N SER A 45 -41.68 -8.95 -7.86
CA SER A 45 -40.33 -8.82 -7.23
C SER A 45 -40.06 -8.17 -5.83
N LYS A 46 -40.04 -9.02 -4.78
CA LYS A 46 -38.96 -9.36 -3.79
C LYS A 46 -37.87 -8.35 -3.28
N THR A 47 -37.83 -8.20 -1.93
CA THR A 47 -36.71 -8.33 -0.92
C THR A 47 -35.43 -7.46 -1.00
N VAL A 48 -34.61 -7.13 0.04
CA VAL A 48 -34.56 -6.94 1.52
C VAL A 48 -33.05 -6.99 1.95
N GLN A 49 -32.59 -6.14 2.91
CA GLN A 49 -31.38 -6.23 3.81
C GLN A 49 -29.94 -5.98 3.25
N ASP A 50 -28.86 -5.52 3.92
CA ASP A 50 -28.48 -5.26 5.35
C ASP A 50 -27.25 -4.28 5.48
N LYS A 51 -26.97 -3.88 6.75
CA LYS A 51 -25.99 -3.01 7.47
C LYS A 51 -24.53 -2.71 7.02
N GLY A 52 -24.09 -1.52 7.46
CA GLY A 52 -22.70 -1.12 7.80
C GLY A 52 -22.62 0.30 8.40
N THR A 53 -22.60 0.43 9.74
CA THR A 53 -22.68 1.71 10.49
C THR A 53 -21.41 2.56 10.42
N ILE A 54 -21.50 3.66 9.66
CA ILE A 54 -20.63 4.84 9.68
C ILE A 54 -21.15 5.80 10.77
N ARG A 55 -20.29 6.52 11.50
CA ARG A 55 -20.72 7.63 12.36
C ARG A 55 -21.43 8.66 11.48
N VAL A 56 -22.76 8.63 11.48
CA VAL A 56 -23.62 9.51 10.68
C VAL A 56 -23.35 10.95 11.15
N PRO A 57 -22.85 11.86 10.29
CA PRO A 57 -22.92 13.29 10.61
C PRO A 57 -24.40 13.57 10.87
N LEU A 58 -24.74 14.04 12.08
CA LEU A 58 -26.13 14.40 12.36
C LEU A 58 -26.62 15.31 11.23
N PRO A 59 -27.78 15.01 10.61
CA PRO A 59 -28.28 15.82 9.51
C PRO A 59 -28.37 17.26 10.01
N LYS A 60 -27.78 18.19 9.26
CA LYS A 60 -27.94 19.63 9.53
C LYS A 60 -29.44 19.88 9.46
N GLY A 61 -30.08 20.11 10.61
CA GLY A 61 -31.54 20.28 10.66
C GLY A 61 -31.97 21.43 9.76
N LYS A 62 -33.24 21.40 9.34
CA LYS A 62 -33.89 22.51 8.64
C LYS A 62 -33.98 23.72 9.56
N LYS A 63 -33.89 24.92 9.00
CA LYS A 63 -34.10 26.17 9.76
C LYS A 63 -35.58 26.53 9.73
N LEU A 64 -36.24 26.50 10.89
CA LEU A 64 -37.57 27.08 11.08
C LEU A 64 -37.38 28.51 11.58
N VAL A 65 -37.64 29.50 10.73
CA VAL A 65 -37.38 30.91 11.04
C VAL A 65 -38.59 31.49 11.76
N LEU A 66 -38.35 32.13 12.90
CA LEU A 66 -39.37 32.79 13.71
C LEU A 66 -39.55 34.24 13.26
N SER A 67 -40.73 34.82 13.52
CA SER A 67 -41.08 36.17 13.09
C SER A 67 -40.24 37.29 13.76
N ASP A 68 -39.52 36.97 14.83
CA ASP A 68 -38.56 37.87 15.47
C ASP A 68 -37.16 37.85 14.80
N GLY A 69 -37.00 37.05 13.74
CA GLY A 69 -35.75 36.87 13.00
C GLY A 69 -34.80 35.82 13.58
N THR A 70 -35.14 35.20 14.72
CA THR A 70 -34.41 34.03 15.23
C THR A 70 -34.81 32.76 14.48
N PHE A 71 -34.08 31.66 14.66
CA PHE A 71 -34.43 30.38 14.02
C PHE A 71 -34.26 29.21 14.99
N GLN A 72 -35.09 28.20 14.81
CA GLN A 72 -34.95 26.90 15.46
C GLN A 72 -34.38 25.91 14.43
N LEU A 73 -33.41 25.09 14.84
CA LEU A 73 -32.96 23.97 14.03
C LEU A 73 -33.86 22.76 14.29
N VAL A 74 -34.55 22.32 13.25
CA VAL A 74 -35.58 21.29 13.35
C VAL A 74 -35.28 20.13 12.41
N ARG A 75 -35.56 18.91 12.84
CA ARG A 75 -35.44 17.74 11.98
C ARG A 75 -36.60 17.71 10.98
N GLU A 76 -37.79 17.96 11.50
CA GLU A 76 -39.05 18.01 10.76
C GLU A 76 -40.04 18.87 11.51
N TYR A 77 -41.03 19.40 10.79
CA TYR A 77 -42.16 20.10 11.38
C TYR A 77 -43.44 19.77 10.62
N SER A 78 -44.57 19.89 11.30
CA SER A 78 -45.91 19.73 10.76
C SER A 78 -46.79 20.87 11.24
N VAL A 79 -47.60 21.40 10.33
CA VAL A 79 -48.55 22.47 10.63
C VAL A 79 -49.92 21.86 10.86
N ALA A 80 -50.46 22.02 12.06
CA ALA A 80 -51.77 21.54 12.47
C ALA A 80 -52.62 22.72 12.95
N GLY A 81 -53.46 23.26 12.07
CA GLY A 81 -54.33 24.39 12.38
C GLY A 81 -53.54 25.66 12.71
N ASP A 82 -53.70 26.18 13.94
CA ASP A 82 -53.03 27.38 14.45
C ASP A 82 -51.64 27.10 15.04
N ARG A 83 -51.15 25.85 14.98
CA ARG A 83 -49.89 25.44 15.61
C ARG A 83 -48.95 24.69 14.67
N VAL A 84 -47.66 24.90 14.89
CA VAL A 84 -46.56 24.19 14.26
C VAL A 84 -45.92 23.30 15.31
N ARG A 85 -45.98 22.00 15.08
CA ARG A 85 -45.27 21.02 15.89
C ARG A 85 -43.97 20.65 15.17
N TYR A 86 -42.83 20.77 15.84
CA TYR A 86 -41.52 20.50 15.25
C TYR A 86 -40.63 19.68 16.17
N TRP A 87 -39.74 18.88 15.59
CA TRP A 87 -38.72 18.15 16.32
C TRP A 87 -37.45 19.00 16.42
N SER A 88 -37.17 19.55 17.60
CA SER A 88 -35.95 20.32 17.86
C SER A 88 -34.75 19.38 17.84
N ILE A 89 -33.75 19.64 16.99
CA ILE A 89 -32.54 18.81 16.99
C ILE A 89 -31.67 19.09 18.21
N GLU A 90 -31.74 20.31 18.74
CA GLU A 90 -30.91 20.74 19.87
C GLU A 90 -31.42 20.15 21.17
N ARG A 91 -32.74 20.13 21.34
CA ARG A 91 -33.40 19.57 22.52
C ARG A 91 -33.80 18.10 22.35
N SER A 92 -33.70 17.57 21.12
CA SER A 92 -34.06 16.19 20.77
C SER A 92 -35.46 15.80 21.24
N ASP A 93 -36.41 16.74 21.14
CA ASP A 93 -37.78 16.58 21.58
C ASP A 93 -38.77 17.34 20.66
N TRP A 94 -40.05 17.00 20.77
CA TRP A 94 -41.14 17.69 20.08
C TRP A 94 -41.53 18.97 20.80
N GLU A 95 -41.54 20.07 20.07
CA GLU A 95 -41.99 21.37 20.54
C GLU A 95 -43.16 21.87 19.69
N GLU A 96 -43.94 22.79 20.25
CA GLU A 96 -45.12 23.34 19.60
C GLU A 96 -45.13 24.85 19.75
N ILE A 97 -45.29 25.55 18.63
CA ILE A 97 -45.38 27.02 18.59
C ILE A 97 -46.58 27.44 17.74
N PRO A 98 -47.20 28.60 18.02
CA PRO A 98 -48.20 29.18 17.14
C PRO A 98 -47.67 29.43 15.72
N THR A 99 -48.51 29.22 14.70
CA THR A 99 -48.16 29.43 13.28
C THR A 99 -47.85 30.89 12.95
N ASN A 100 -48.42 31.83 13.70
CA ASN A 100 -48.18 33.27 13.55
C ASN A 100 -46.82 33.74 14.07
N LEU A 101 -46.08 32.88 14.79
CA LEU A 101 -44.72 33.15 15.24
C LEU A 101 -43.66 32.62 14.27
N VAL A 102 -44.05 31.98 13.17
CA VAL A 102 -43.14 31.49 12.13
C VAL A 102 -43.17 32.45 10.95
N ASP A 103 -41.99 32.90 10.54
CA ASP A 103 -41.81 33.55 9.25
C ASP A 103 -41.69 32.47 8.17
N TRP A 104 -42.82 32.21 7.52
CA TRP A 104 -42.89 31.18 6.47
C TRP A 104 -42.10 31.56 5.23
N ASP A 105 -42.06 32.83 4.85
CA ASP A 105 -41.32 33.26 3.66
C ASP A 105 -39.80 33.08 3.87
N ALA A 106 -39.30 33.44 5.05
CA ALA A 106 -37.91 33.23 5.42
C ALA A 106 -37.59 31.73 5.59
N THR A 107 -38.52 30.94 6.15
CA THR A 107 -38.37 29.48 6.30
C THR A 107 -38.25 28.78 4.96
N HIS A 108 -39.16 29.02 4.01
CA HIS A 108 -39.11 28.40 2.69
C HIS A 108 -37.87 28.82 1.89
N ARG A 109 -37.41 30.08 2.05
CA ARG A 109 -36.17 30.55 1.41
C ARG A 109 -34.95 29.81 1.97
N ALA A 110 -34.86 29.67 3.29
CA ALA A 110 -33.78 28.93 3.94
C ALA A 110 -33.77 27.45 3.52
N GLU A 111 -34.95 26.84 3.34
CA GLU A 111 -35.06 25.46 2.82
C GLU A 111 -34.58 25.35 1.36
N ALA A 112 -34.95 26.30 0.50
CA ALA A 112 -34.55 26.30 -0.90
C ALA A 112 -33.03 26.49 -1.06
N GLU A 113 -32.42 27.39 -0.28
CA GLU A 113 -30.97 27.60 -0.28
C GLU A 113 -30.21 26.36 0.20
N GLN A 114 -30.70 25.69 1.25
CA GLN A 114 -30.10 24.45 1.74
C GLN A 114 -30.20 23.32 0.71
N ALA A 115 -31.35 23.18 0.05
CA ALA A 115 -31.56 22.18 -0.99
C ALA A 115 -30.63 22.40 -2.21
N ALA A 116 -30.40 23.66 -2.60
CA ALA A 116 -29.47 23.99 -3.68
C ALA A 116 -28.02 23.63 -3.33
N GLN A 117 -27.57 23.93 -2.11
CA GLN A 117 -26.22 23.60 -1.64
C GLN A 117 -26.00 22.08 -1.53
N ASP A 118 -26.99 21.34 -1.03
CA ASP A 118 -26.90 19.87 -0.91
C ASP A 118 -26.90 19.20 -2.30
N ALA A 119 -27.66 19.74 -3.26
CA ALA A 119 -27.64 19.26 -4.64
C ALA A 119 -26.28 19.50 -5.31
N GLU A 120 -25.68 20.68 -5.10
CA GLU A 120 -24.35 21.01 -5.61
C GLU A 120 -23.27 20.12 -4.97
N LEU A 121 -23.34 19.91 -3.65
CA LEU A 121 -22.42 19.03 -2.93
C LEU A 121 -22.55 17.57 -3.41
N LYS A 122 -23.77 17.07 -3.59
CA LYS A 122 -24.03 15.73 -4.12
C LYS A 122 -23.52 15.58 -5.56
N ALA A 123 -23.69 16.60 -6.39
CA ALA A 123 -23.16 16.61 -7.75
C ALA A 123 -21.62 16.58 -7.76
N LYS A 124 -20.97 17.34 -6.87
CA LYS A 124 -19.50 17.33 -6.70
C LYS A 124 -18.99 15.99 -6.19
N ILE A 125 -19.67 15.39 -5.20
CA ILE A 125 -19.32 14.06 -4.66
C ILE A 125 -19.52 12.98 -5.74
N HIS A 126 -20.61 13.02 -6.50
CA HIS A 126 -20.84 12.07 -7.59
C HIS A 126 -19.82 12.24 -8.73
N ALA A 127 -19.45 13.48 -9.06
CA ALA A 127 -18.40 13.76 -10.04
C ALA A 127 -17.02 13.28 -9.55
N SER A 128 -16.68 13.44 -8.27
CA SER A 128 -15.44 12.92 -7.70
C SER A 128 -15.44 11.39 -7.60
N ASP A 129 -16.55 10.78 -7.18
CA ASP A 129 -16.69 9.31 -7.09
C ASP A 129 -16.60 8.65 -8.47
N VAL A 130 -17.20 9.25 -9.50
CA VAL A 130 -17.10 8.77 -10.89
C VAL A 130 -15.67 8.99 -11.42
N ALA A 131 -15.01 10.10 -11.06
CA ALA A 131 -13.63 10.35 -11.45
C ALA A 131 -12.61 9.44 -10.73
N GLU A 132 -12.85 9.04 -9.48
CA GLU A 132 -12.03 8.06 -8.76
C GLU A 132 -12.27 6.64 -9.29
N ARG A 133 -13.53 6.23 -9.52
CA ARG A 133 -13.85 4.87 -9.98
C ARG A 133 -13.42 4.57 -11.41
N THR A 134 -13.35 5.58 -12.28
CA THR A 134 -13.00 5.39 -13.70
C THR A 134 -11.49 5.52 -13.97
N LYS A 135 -10.65 5.82 -12.96
CA LYS A 135 -9.20 5.98 -13.12
C LYS A 135 -8.34 4.81 -12.64
N ASP A 136 -8.89 3.82 -11.94
CA ASP A 136 -8.08 2.83 -11.20
C ASP A 136 -8.36 1.35 -11.46
N ILE A 137 -9.25 1.01 -12.39
CA ILE A 137 -9.49 -0.40 -12.74
C ILE A 137 -9.09 -0.67 -14.18
N ASP A 138 -7.89 -1.24 -14.29
CA ASP A 138 -7.46 -2.19 -15.33
C ASP A 138 -6.97 -1.65 -16.68
N VAL A 139 -5.83 -0.95 -16.68
CA VAL A 139 -5.01 -0.72 -17.88
C VAL A 139 -3.65 -1.46 -17.80
N ASP A 140 -3.34 -2.07 -16.65
CA ASP A 140 -1.98 -2.52 -16.29
C ASP A 140 -1.72 -4.03 -16.34
N ARG A 141 -2.75 -4.86 -16.55
CA ARG A 141 -2.63 -6.33 -16.53
C ARG A 141 -1.71 -6.91 -17.60
N SER A 142 -1.29 -6.12 -18.59
CA SER A 142 -0.38 -6.53 -19.66
C SER A 142 0.35 -5.33 -20.24
N LEU A 143 1.21 -4.67 -19.45
CA LEU A 143 2.09 -3.64 -20.00
C LEU A 143 3.05 -4.29 -21.00
N GLU A 144 2.85 -4.00 -22.29
CA GLU A 144 3.75 -4.42 -23.35
C GLU A 144 5.01 -3.54 -23.32
N ILE A 145 6.14 -4.13 -22.91
CA ILE A 145 7.42 -3.40 -22.80
C ILE A 145 8.24 -3.47 -24.08
N LYS A 146 8.07 -4.53 -24.88
CA LYS A 146 8.62 -4.74 -26.22
C LYS A 146 7.60 -5.54 -27.05
N PRO A 147 7.64 -5.49 -28.39
CA PRO A 147 6.69 -6.22 -29.24
C PRO A 147 6.56 -7.70 -28.84
N GLY A 148 5.38 -8.10 -28.38
CA GLY A 148 5.06 -9.45 -27.92
C GLY A 148 5.65 -9.84 -26.56
N LEU A 149 6.21 -8.90 -25.79
CA LEU A 149 6.79 -9.14 -24.47
C LEU A 149 6.12 -8.25 -23.42
N PHE A 150 5.45 -8.90 -22.46
CA PHE A 150 4.66 -8.25 -21.43
C PHE A 150 5.36 -8.32 -20.08
N LEU A 151 5.25 -7.24 -19.31
CA LEU A 151 5.66 -7.22 -17.92
C LEU A 151 4.63 -7.95 -17.06
N PRO A 152 5.04 -8.85 -16.14
CA PRO A 152 4.12 -9.46 -15.19
C PRO A 152 3.31 -8.42 -14.39
N ASP A 153 2.10 -8.80 -13.99
CA ASP A 153 1.13 -7.94 -13.27
C ASP A 153 1.38 -7.89 -11.76
N GLY A 154 2.15 -8.84 -11.22
CA GLY A 154 2.49 -8.91 -9.81
C GLY A 154 3.37 -7.76 -9.33
N VAL A 155 3.18 -7.37 -8.07
CA VAL A 155 4.14 -6.56 -7.33
C VAL A 155 5.51 -7.24 -7.36
N GLY A 156 6.55 -6.49 -7.68
CA GLY A 156 7.89 -7.06 -7.76
C GLY A 156 8.86 -6.20 -8.55
N PHE A 157 10.12 -6.63 -8.49
CA PHE A 157 11.19 -6.06 -9.29
C PHE A 157 11.53 -7.04 -10.40
N TYR A 158 11.65 -6.57 -11.63
CA TYR A 158 11.82 -7.41 -12.80
C TYR A 158 13.03 -6.93 -13.59
N ALA A 159 13.82 -7.88 -14.07
CA ALA A 159 14.93 -7.62 -14.99
C ALA A 159 14.56 -8.15 -16.37
N LEU A 160 14.86 -7.35 -17.40
CA LEU A 160 14.79 -7.75 -18.79
C LEU A 160 16.18 -8.21 -19.23
N ASP A 161 16.30 -9.51 -19.52
CA ASP A 161 17.48 -10.10 -20.12
C ASP A 161 17.16 -10.53 -21.56
N ASN A 162 17.68 -9.78 -22.53
CA ASN A 162 17.36 -9.92 -23.95
C ASN A 162 15.84 -9.81 -24.25
N LYS A 163 15.15 -10.94 -24.35
CA LYS A 163 13.70 -11.05 -24.63
C LYS A 163 12.93 -11.79 -23.53
N LEU A 164 13.54 -11.94 -22.36
CA LEU A 164 12.95 -12.65 -21.24
C LEU A 164 12.87 -11.71 -20.04
N VAL A 165 11.71 -11.71 -19.39
CA VAL A 165 11.47 -10.96 -18.16
C VAL A 165 11.52 -11.93 -17.00
N PHE A 166 12.27 -11.58 -15.97
CA PHE A 166 12.37 -12.39 -14.78
C PHE A 166 12.23 -11.56 -13.52
N GLU A 167 11.44 -12.03 -12.56
CA GLU A 167 11.31 -11.42 -11.24
C GLU A 167 12.63 -11.58 -10.46
N MET A 168 13.16 -10.48 -9.95
CA MET A 168 14.36 -10.39 -9.12
C MET A 168 14.01 -10.70 -7.66
N LYS A 169 14.78 -11.60 -7.04
CA LYS A 169 14.62 -11.90 -5.61
C LYS A 169 15.36 -10.87 -4.77
N GLN A 170 14.81 -10.56 -3.60
CA GLN A 170 15.52 -9.79 -2.60
C GLN A 170 16.53 -10.67 -1.87
N SER A 171 17.71 -10.12 -1.65
CA SER A 171 18.75 -10.65 -0.76
C SER A 171 18.90 -9.73 0.45
N GLN A 172 19.23 -10.30 1.60
CA GLN A 172 19.52 -9.52 2.80
C GLN A 172 20.99 -9.08 2.78
N ALA A 173 21.21 -7.77 2.77
CA ALA A 173 22.50 -7.17 3.01
C ALA A 173 22.74 -7.02 4.52
N ASN A 174 23.88 -7.49 4.97
CA ASN A 174 24.33 -7.35 6.34
C ASN A 174 25.03 -6.01 6.52
N SER A 175 24.85 -5.44 7.70
CA SER A 175 25.57 -4.25 8.11
C SER A 175 26.55 -4.55 9.24
N LYS A 176 27.85 -4.57 8.91
CA LYS A 176 28.92 -4.83 9.88
C LYS A 176 29.44 -3.53 10.45
N LEU A 177 29.38 -3.42 11.77
CA LEU A 177 29.98 -2.33 12.53
C LEU A 177 31.37 -2.71 13.02
N SER A 178 32.34 -1.81 12.84
CA SER A 178 33.73 -2.04 13.28
C SER A 178 33.87 -2.01 14.82
N LYS A 179 33.67 -3.17 15.47
CA LYS A 179 33.72 -3.33 16.93
C LYS A 179 35.02 -2.84 17.58
N GLY A 180 36.17 -3.02 16.92
CA GLY A 180 37.48 -2.59 17.45
C GLY A 180 37.60 -1.07 17.63
N ARG A 181 37.10 -0.29 16.67
CA ARG A 181 37.09 1.19 16.77
C ARG A 181 36.00 1.71 17.69
N GLU A 182 34.90 1.00 17.84
CA GLU A 182 33.90 1.38 18.84
C GLU A 182 34.42 1.19 20.28
N ALA A 183 35.15 0.11 20.53
CA ALA A 183 35.85 -0.08 21.80
C ALA A 183 36.92 0.99 22.02
N GLU A 184 37.76 1.29 21.02
CA GLU A 184 38.73 2.40 21.10
C GLU A 184 38.06 3.76 21.34
N ARG A 185 36.91 4.04 20.74
CA ARG A 185 36.14 5.28 20.98
C ARG A 185 35.65 5.37 22.43
N ILE A 186 35.04 4.29 22.94
CA ILE A 186 34.56 4.22 24.32
C ILE A 186 35.72 4.36 25.30
N LEU A 187 36.85 3.72 25.02
CA LEU A 187 38.03 3.70 25.90
C LEU A 187 38.87 4.99 25.84
N SER A 188 38.98 5.62 24.67
CA SER A 188 39.79 6.85 24.49
C SER A 188 39.05 8.12 24.90
N GLY A 189 37.71 8.12 24.92
CA GLY A 189 36.91 9.31 25.23
C GLY A 189 37.06 10.45 24.22
N ILE A 190 37.70 10.20 23.07
CA ILE A 190 37.93 11.21 22.03
C ILE A 190 36.72 11.21 21.07
N PRO A 191 35.93 12.30 21.02
CA PRO A 191 34.69 12.35 20.23
C PRO A 191 34.90 12.32 18.71
N MET A 192 36.13 12.37 18.20
CA MET A 192 36.44 12.62 16.78
C MET A 192 36.60 11.38 15.89
N ILE A 193 36.57 10.14 16.41
CA ILE A 193 36.77 8.94 15.57
C ILE A 193 35.47 8.58 14.83
N PRO A 194 35.45 8.56 13.48
CA PRO A 194 34.25 8.22 12.72
C PRO A 194 33.81 6.76 12.92
N ARG A 195 32.50 6.54 13.06
CA ARG A 195 31.89 5.21 13.09
C ARG A 195 31.92 4.62 11.69
N LYS A 196 32.54 3.44 11.52
CA LYS A 196 32.55 2.73 10.22
C LYS A 196 31.54 1.61 10.17
N GLN A 197 30.74 1.62 9.11
CA GLN A 197 29.71 0.64 8.81
C GLN A 197 29.92 0.12 7.39
N THR A 198 29.98 -1.19 7.23
CA THR A 198 30.11 -1.83 5.90
C THR A 198 28.80 -2.50 5.55
N LEU A 199 28.26 -2.19 4.37
CA LEU A 199 27.12 -2.87 3.78
C LEU A 199 27.63 -3.98 2.84
N GLU A 200 27.27 -5.22 3.11
CA GLU A 200 27.75 -6.38 2.35
C GLU A 200 26.65 -7.44 2.17
N ILE A 201 26.69 -8.15 1.05
CA ILE A 201 25.85 -9.31 0.78
C ILE A 201 26.70 -10.57 0.96
N PRO A 202 26.23 -11.59 1.69
CA PRO A 202 26.89 -12.89 1.75
C PRO A 202 27.02 -13.54 0.36
N GLY A 203 28.11 -14.30 0.18
CA GLY A 203 28.40 -15.01 -1.07
C GLY A 203 29.15 -14.15 -2.08
N ALA A 204 30.02 -14.79 -2.85
CA ALA A 204 30.85 -14.14 -3.87
C ALA A 204 30.07 -13.76 -5.14
N HIS A 205 28.95 -14.44 -5.40
CA HIS A 205 28.17 -14.29 -6.63
C HIS A 205 26.68 -14.20 -6.33
N ALA A 206 25.99 -13.36 -7.10
CA ALA A 206 24.54 -13.33 -7.11
C ALA A 206 23.98 -14.63 -7.68
N ALA A 207 22.87 -15.09 -7.13
CA ALA A 207 22.13 -16.22 -7.69
C ALA A 207 21.59 -15.90 -9.09
N ARG A 208 21.39 -14.61 -9.40
CA ARG A 208 20.88 -14.14 -10.68
C ARG A 208 22.00 -13.59 -11.54
N ARG A 209 22.15 -14.19 -12.72
CA ARG A 209 23.06 -13.74 -13.77
C ARG A 209 22.23 -13.16 -14.91
N ILE A 210 22.63 -11.99 -15.40
CA ILE A 210 22.05 -11.33 -16.56
C ILE A 210 23.06 -11.38 -17.69
N SER A 211 22.61 -11.84 -18.87
CA SER A 211 23.49 -12.08 -20.02
C SER A 211 23.79 -10.82 -20.84
N THR A 212 22.87 -9.84 -20.84
CA THR A 212 23.08 -8.55 -21.49
C THR A 212 23.89 -7.60 -20.62
N ALA A 213 24.77 -6.83 -21.26
CA ALA A 213 25.52 -5.74 -20.61
C ALA A 213 24.72 -4.42 -20.55
N GLU A 214 23.55 -4.37 -21.17
CA GLU A 214 22.62 -3.23 -21.14
C GLU A 214 21.26 -3.70 -20.60
N PRO A 215 21.19 -4.06 -19.30
CA PRO A 215 19.95 -4.52 -18.71
C PRO A 215 18.96 -3.37 -18.52
N GLU A 216 17.69 -3.71 -18.66
CA GLU A 216 16.58 -2.84 -18.27
C GLU A 216 15.84 -3.46 -17.09
N PHE A 217 15.37 -2.63 -16.18
CA PHE A 217 14.66 -3.09 -14.99
C PHE A 217 13.28 -2.43 -14.89
N PHE A 218 12.35 -3.10 -14.23
CA PHE A 218 11.01 -2.61 -13.99
C PHE A 218 10.61 -2.88 -12.54
N MET A 219 9.91 -1.96 -11.91
CA MET A 219 9.37 -2.10 -10.56
C MET A 219 7.87 -1.83 -10.56
N ARG A 220 7.12 -2.76 -9.99
CA ARG A 220 5.75 -2.56 -9.51
C ARG A 220 5.79 -2.55 -7.99
N PRO A 221 5.78 -1.38 -7.32
CA PRO A 221 5.78 -1.33 -5.86
C PRO A 221 4.48 -1.89 -5.28
N ALA A 222 4.54 -2.32 -4.02
CA ALA A 222 3.36 -2.81 -3.29
C ALA A 222 2.40 -1.69 -2.90
N ASP A 223 2.89 -0.46 -2.91
CA ASP A 223 2.26 0.78 -2.50
C ASP A 223 2.43 1.85 -3.60
N GLU A 224 1.71 2.97 -3.51
CA GLU A 224 1.74 4.02 -4.53
C GLU A 224 3.01 4.91 -4.49
N ARG A 225 4.01 4.55 -3.68
CA ARG A 225 5.20 5.38 -3.53
C ARG A 225 6.18 5.15 -4.68
N GLU A 226 6.85 6.23 -5.08
CA GLU A 226 8.00 6.13 -5.98
C GLU A 226 9.22 5.58 -5.22
N PRO A 227 9.72 4.38 -5.59
CA PRO A 227 10.90 3.81 -4.95
C PRO A 227 12.15 4.61 -5.33
N ARG A 228 12.93 5.01 -4.32
CA ARG A 228 14.20 5.70 -4.53
C ARG A 228 15.33 4.69 -4.48
N PHE A 229 16.02 4.50 -5.60
CA PHE A 229 17.08 3.52 -5.71
C PHE A 229 18.45 4.16 -5.91
N ARG A 230 19.49 3.45 -5.47
CA ARG A 230 20.85 3.53 -6.01
C ARG A 230 21.19 2.20 -6.66
N LEU A 231 21.93 2.22 -7.77
CA LEU A 231 22.52 1.04 -8.36
C LEU A 231 24.01 1.03 -8.02
N LEU A 232 24.46 0.03 -7.27
CA LEU A 232 25.84 -0.06 -6.78
C LEU A 232 26.57 -1.23 -7.42
N ARG A 233 27.83 -1.03 -7.80
CA ARG A 233 28.74 -2.12 -8.13
C ARG A 233 29.37 -2.67 -6.85
N ALA A 234 29.20 -3.96 -6.61
CA ALA A 234 29.77 -4.63 -5.46
C ALA A 234 31.24 -5.01 -5.68
N GLN A 235 32.04 -4.90 -4.62
CA GLN A 235 33.42 -5.36 -4.57
C GLN A 235 33.44 -6.74 -3.89
N VAL A 236 33.82 -7.78 -4.61
CA VAL A 236 33.95 -9.13 -4.04
C VAL A 236 35.22 -9.21 -3.19
N LYS A 237 35.07 -9.43 -1.88
CA LYS A 237 36.17 -9.57 -0.91
C LYS A 237 35.85 -10.68 0.07
N ASP A 238 36.80 -11.58 0.30
CA ASP A 238 36.69 -12.68 1.28
C ASP A 238 35.39 -13.50 1.16
N GLY A 239 34.89 -13.71 -0.07
CA GLY A 239 33.65 -14.44 -0.32
C GLY A 239 32.36 -13.66 -0.03
N HIS A 240 32.46 -12.35 0.18
CA HIS A 240 31.35 -11.42 0.37
C HIS A 240 31.34 -10.36 -0.75
N ARG A 241 30.17 -9.81 -1.05
CA ARG A 241 29.98 -8.71 -1.99
C ARG A 241 29.77 -7.41 -1.21
N VAL A 242 30.79 -6.58 -1.11
CA VAL A 242 30.76 -5.30 -0.39
C VAL A 242 30.14 -4.22 -1.28
N LEU A 243 29.02 -3.64 -0.85
CA LEU A 243 28.29 -2.60 -1.59
C LEU A 243 28.74 -1.19 -1.23
N ASP A 244 28.98 -0.93 0.06
CA ASP A 244 29.35 0.39 0.55
C ASP A 244 30.19 0.31 1.84
N ASN A 245 31.15 1.23 1.99
CA ASN A 245 31.85 1.47 3.24
C ASN A 245 31.55 2.89 3.70
N ILE A 246 30.77 2.98 4.77
CA ILE A 246 30.18 4.21 5.26
C ILE A 246 30.99 4.67 6.48
N SER A 247 31.43 5.92 6.46
CA SER A 247 32.04 6.60 7.61
C SER A 247 31.11 7.69 8.13
N ILE A 248 30.73 7.61 9.40
CA ILE A 248 29.82 8.55 10.05
C ILE A 248 30.61 9.31 11.12
N HIS A 249 30.80 10.61 10.91
CA HIS A 249 31.47 11.49 11.86
C HIS A 249 30.55 11.85 13.02
N PHE A 250 31.11 12.32 14.13
CA PHE A 250 30.34 12.69 15.31
C PHE A 250 29.39 13.87 15.08
N THR A 251 29.67 14.70 14.08
CA THR A 251 28.82 15.80 13.61
C THR A 251 27.57 15.30 12.88
N GLY A 252 27.49 14.00 12.58
CA GLY A 252 26.46 13.41 11.73
C GLY A 252 26.82 13.37 10.24
N GLU A 253 27.95 13.95 9.83
CA GLU A 253 28.41 13.91 8.45
C GLU A 253 28.73 12.47 8.01
N ARG A 254 28.14 12.06 6.91
CA ARG A 254 28.27 10.71 6.33
C ARG A 254 29.08 10.77 5.04
N THR A 255 30.07 9.89 4.93
CA THR A 255 30.85 9.68 3.71
C THR A 255 30.71 8.23 3.27
N ASP A 256 30.15 8.04 2.09
CA ASP A 256 29.99 6.73 1.44
C ASP A 256 31.19 6.46 0.51
N GLN A 257 31.58 5.19 0.38
CA GLN A 257 32.65 4.75 -0.52
C GLN A 257 32.13 3.66 -1.48
N ALA A 258 30.91 3.86 -1.96
CA ALA A 258 30.29 3.01 -2.95
C ALA A 258 30.77 3.36 -4.37
N THR A 259 30.61 2.40 -5.29
CA THR A 259 30.72 2.66 -6.73
C THR A 259 29.31 2.74 -7.31
N ASP A 260 28.77 3.96 -7.39
CA ASP A 260 27.47 4.22 -8.00
C ASP A 260 27.52 4.07 -9.51
N ILE A 261 26.44 3.51 -10.05
CA ILE A 261 26.17 3.46 -11.48
C ILE A 261 24.93 4.31 -11.75
N ASP A 262 25.10 5.25 -12.68
CA ASP A 262 24.00 6.13 -13.07
C ASP A 262 22.97 5.40 -13.94
N PHE A 263 21.70 5.63 -13.63
CA PHE A 263 20.56 5.15 -14.39
C PHE A 263 19.48 6.23 -14.49
N GLN A 264 18.60 6.08 -15.47
CA GLN A 264 17.42 6.91 -15.65
C GLN A 264 16.16 6.17 -15.19
N THR A 265 15.21 6.91 -14.64
CA THR A 265 13.90 6.41 -14.22
C THR A 265 12.83 6.94 -15.16
N TRP A 266 11.90 6.07 -15.55
CA TRP A 266 10.76 6.37 -16.40
C TRP A 266 9.48 5.80 -15.81
N THR A 267 8.33 6.40 -16.13
CA THR A 267 7.02 5.93 -15.66
C THR A 267 6.17 5.53 -16.87
N PRO A 268 6.38 4.34 -17.46
CA PRO A 268 5.67 3.92 -18.68
C PRO A 268 4.17 3.69 -18.47
N ALA A 269 3.74 3.40 -17.24
CA ALA A 269 2.34 3.24 -16.84
C ALA A 269 2.17 3.63 -15.36
N ARG A 270 0.93 3.79 -14.91
CA ARG A 270 0.65 4.15 -13.51
C ARG A 270 1.16 3.03 -12.60
N GLY A 271 1.94 3.38 -11.58
CA GLY A 271 2.49 2.37 -10.66
C GLY A 271 3.54 1.43 -11.29
N VAL A 272 4.07 1.77 -12.47
CA VAL A 272 5.19 1.05 -13.08
C VAL A 272 6.36 2.01 -13.27
N PHE A 273 7.51 1.62 -12.74
CA PHE A 273 8.77 2.35 -12.91
C PHE A 273 9.72 1.52 -13.76
N ARG A 274 10.34 2.12 -14.78
CA ARG A 274 11.39 1.51 -15.60
C ARG A 274 12.72 2.18 -15.31
N TYR A 275 13.77 1.39 -15.15
CA TYR A 275 15.13 1.84 -14.91
C TYR A 275 16.04 1.42 -16.06
N THR A 276 16.71 2.38 -16.68
CA THR A 276 17.66 2.15 -17.78
C THR A 276 19.04 2.65 -17.38
N VAL A 277 20.05 1.79 -17.45
CA VAL A 277 21.42 2.15 -17.10
C VAL A 277 22.03 3.00 -18.22
N ASN A 278 22.69 4.11 -17.87
CA ASN A 278 23.21 5.07 -18.84
C ASN A 278 24.50 4.61 -19.53
N GLN A 279 25.04 3.48 -19.09
CA GLN A 279 26.28 2.90 -19.55
C GLN A 279 26.16 1.39 -19.66
N ARG A 280 26.97 0.82 -20.54
CA ARG A 280 27.19 -0.62 -20.57
C ARG A 280 27.81 -1.06 -19.24
N LEU A 281 27.23 -2.08 -18.62
CA LEU A 281 27.76 -2.68 -17.41
C LEU A 281 28.92 -3.61 -17.74
N GLU A 282 30.01 -3.44 -17.02
CA GLU A 282 31.15 -4.36 -17.05
C GLU A 282 30.78 -5.69 -16.35
N PRO A 283 31.48 -6.80 -16.66
CA PRO A 283 31.34 -8.02 -15.89
C PRO A 283 31.59 -7.77 -14.39
N GLY A 284 30.72 -8.32 -13.55
CA GLY A 284 30.80 -8.08 -12.11
C GLY A 284 29.48 -8.30 -11.37
N GLU A 285 29.47 -7.86 -10.11
CA GLU A 285 28.35 -8.00 -9.19
C GLU A 285 27.74 -6.62 -8.91
N TYR A 286 26.41 -6.56 -8.88
CA TYR A 286 25.65 -5.32 -8.78
C TYR A 286 24.44 -5.50 -7.86
N ALA A 287 23.96 -4.42 -7.27
CA ALA A 287 22.71 -4.43 -6.54
C ALA A 287 21.97 -3.10 -6.62
N PHE A 288 20.65 -3.19 -6.76
CA PHE A 288 19.76 -2.08 -6.45
C PHE A 288 19.54 -2.04 -4.94
N VAL A 289 19.84 -0.89 -4.35
CA VAL A 289 19.61 -0.61 -2.93
C VAL A 289 18.57 0.49 -2.80
N GLU A 290 17.53 0.22 -2.02
CA GLU A 290 16.47 1.20 -1.80
C GLU A 290 16.90 2.20 -0.71
N MET A 291 16.66 3.48 -0.97
CA MET A 291 16.93 4.58 -0.07
C MET A 291 15.66 4.97 0.68
N THR A 292 15.70 4.82 2.00
CA THR A 292 14.66 5.28 2.92
C THR A 292 15.08 6.58 3.60
N LYS A 293 14.17 7.20 4.36
CA LYS A 293 14.50 8.37 5.19
C LYS A 293 15.57 8.06 6.25
N GLU A 294 15.68 6.80 6.66
CA GLU A 294 16.60 6.30 7.70
C GLU A 294 17.92 5.79 7.11
N GLY A 295 18.06 5.78 5.78
CA GLY A 295 19.23 5.29 5.05
C GLY A 295 18.91 4.11 4.14
N ILE A 296 19.93 3.31 3.82
CA ILE A 296 19.80 2.16 2.90
C ILE A 296 18.94 1.06 3.55
N ASN A 297 17.93 0.59 2.81
CA ASN A 297 17.16 -0.61 3.17
C ASN A 297 18.06 -1.84 3.11
N GLY A 298 18.02 -2.70 4.14
CA GLY A 298 18.81 -3.93 4.20
C GLY A 298 18.38 -5.01 3.21
N TYR A 299 17.24 -4.86 2.55
CA TYR A 299 16.81 -5.75 1.46
C TYR A 299 17.19 -5.14 0.12
N VAL A 300 17.99 -5.88 -0.65
CA VAL A 300 18.58 -5.43 -1.91
C VAL A 300 18.23 -6.40 -3.02
N TRP A 301 18.20 -5.92 -4.26
CA TRP A 301 18.03 -6.77 -5.44
C TRP A 301 19.37 -6.92 -6.14
N ASP A 302 20.03 -8.05 -5.95
CA ASP A 302 21.35 -8.32 -6.47
C ASP A 302 21.33 -9.15 -7.76
N PHE A 303 22.27 -8.85 -8.64
CA PHE A 303 22.51 -9.58 -9.87
C PHE A 303 24.00 -9.52 -10.20
N GLY A 304 24.44 -10.31 -11.16
CA GLY A 304 25.70 -10.01 -11.81
C GLY A 304 25.68 -10.24 -13.30
N ILE A 305 26.68 -9.66 -13.93
CA ILE A 305 26.89 -9.63 -15.37
C ILE A 305 28.05 -10.57 -15.66
N ASP A 306 27.80 -11.57 -16.49
CA ASP A 306 28.84 -12.51 -16.91
C ASP A 306 29.72 -11.91 -18.01
N PRO A 307 31.01 -12.27 -18.06
CA PRO A 307 31.85 -11.91 -19.18
C PRO A 307 31.33 -12.61 -20.46
N PRO A 308 31.39 -11.92 -21.61
CA PRO A 308 30.91 -12.47 -22.87
C PRO A 308 31.59 -13.80 -23.18
N GLY A 309 30.80 -14.87 -23.33
CA GLY A 309 31.28 -16.21 -23.65
C GLY A 309 31.15 -17.26 -22.53
N THR A 310 30.72 -16.88 -21.33
CA THR A 310 30.53 -17.83 -20.22
C THR A 310 29.16 -18.49 -20.34
N LYS A 311 29.10 -19.71 -20.89
CA LYS A 311 27.91 -20.55 -20.76
C LYS A 311 27.82 -21.06 -19.33
N THR A 312 26.79 -20.66 -18.59
CA THR A 312 26.50 -21.17 -17.25
C THR A 312 26.27 -22.68 -17.34
N GLN A 313 27.11 -23.49 -16.69
CA GLN A 313 26.83 -24.91 -16.51
C GLN A 313 25.60 -25.06 -15.61
N LYS A 314 24.65 -25.88 -16.08
CA LYS A 314 23.38 -26.22 -15.42
C LYS A 314 23.59 -26.93 -14.09
#